data_AF-A0A1S2GVQ5-F1
#
_entry.id   AF-A0A1S2GVQ5-F1
#
_cell.length_a   1.000
_cell.length_b   1.000
_cell.length_c   1.000
_cell.angle_alpha   90.00
_cell.angle_beta   90.00
_cell.angle_gamma   90.00
#
_symmetry.space_group_name_H-M   'P 1'
#
loop_
_entity.id
_entity.type
_entity.pdbx_description
1 polymer ?
#
loop_
_entity_poly.entity_id
_entity_poly.type
_entity_poly.pdbx_seq_one_letter_code
_entity_poly.pdbx_strand_id
1 'polypeptide(L)'
;MSKVVPTNDDLFSVVGAALGYPVGGGGAAVGALVSQLPEFQYEFGVVGGELPALSLHGISAQVPQLPPPAGLDVTLPGVTLTSETTADEISRVSERYPALGGLPPWIGSDGTVLGSVGTGTVILQVDDRERLAFDGAWFKPVGMRRYRRHSFIFPRIAGLDEELHPLQSWWLVLHALSILTRYAPDVRTQMLTISESRDASRIEFLLDTALSAVPELIAEVIDEELQQEGFEASESDAS
;
A
#
# COMPACT_ATOMS: atom_id res chain seq x y z
N MET A 1 9.38 -11.71 -25.06
CA MET A 1 9.91 -11.37 -23.71
C MET A 1 10.87 -10.21 -23.87
N SER A 2 10.44 -8.99 -23.55
CA SER A 2 11.30 -7.80 -23.63
C SER A 2 12.23 -7.80 -22.42
N LYS A 3 13.54 -7.73 -22.67
CA LYS A 3 14.57 -7.68 -21.63
C LYS A 3 14.51 -6.26 -21.04
N VAL A 4 14.02 -6.09 -19.81
CA VAL A 4 14.16 -4.82 -19.09
C VAL A 4 15.66 -4.58 -18.92
N VAL A 5 16.19 -3.59 -19.63
CA VAL A 5 17.58 -3.15 -19.45
C VAL A 5 17.55 -2.22 -18.23
N PRO A 6 18.17 -2.58 -17.10
CA PRO A 6 18.26 -1.66 -15.97
C PRO A 6 19.02 -0.40 -16.45
N THR A 7 18.33 0.72 -16.49
CA THR A 7 18.96 2.03 -16.65
C THR A 7 19.73 2.35 -15.37
N ASN A 8 20.91 2.94 -15.52
CA ASN A 8 21.80 3.31 -14.41
C ASN A 8 21.24 4.40 -13.49
N ASP A 9 20.02 4.89 -13.76
CA ASP A 9 19.46 6.10 -13.17
C ASP A 9 18.53 5.84 -11.98
N ASP A 10 18.21 4.58 -11.65
CA ASP A 10 17.42 4.25 -10.45
C ASP A 10 18.01 3.05 -9.69
N LEU A 11 18.49 3.33 -8.48
CA LEU A 11 18.98 2.38 -7.48
C LEU A 11 18.09 1.12 -7.40
N PHE A 12 16.77 1.28 -7.44
CA PHE A 12 15.83 0.17 -7.30
C PHE A 12 15.78 -0.76 -8.53
N SER A 13 16.08 -0.22 -9.71
CA SER A 13 16.28 -1.01 -10.93
C SER A 13 17.59 -1.81 -10.86
N VAL A 14 18.63 -1.24 -10.26
CA VAL A 14 19.92 -1.91 -10.01
C VAL A 14 19.76 -3.02 -8.96
N VAL A 15 19.01 -2.76 -7.88
CA VAL A 15 18.70 -3.77 -6.85
C VAL A 15 17.93 -4.95 -7.47
N GLY A 16 16.87 -4.65 -8.22
CA GLY A 16 16.07 -5.68 -8.90
C GLY A 16 16.88 -6.51 -9.89
N ALA A 17 17.78 -5.88 -10.65
CA ALA A 17 18.67 -6.58 -11.57
C ALA A 17 19.72 -7.44 -10.85
N ALA A 18 20.33 -6.93 -9.78
CA ALA A 18 21.38 -7.63 -9.02
C ALA A 18 20.85 -8.87 -8.29
N LEU A 19 19.57 -8.89 -7.92
CA LEU A 19 18.95 -10.03 -7.27
C LEU A 19 18.75 -11.23 -8.21
N GLY A 20 18.72 -11.04 -9.53
CA GLY A 20 18.39 -12.13 -10.47
C GLY A 20 17.00 -12.75 -10.28
N TYR A 21 16.22 -12.19 -9.35
CA TYR A 21 14.86 -12.58 -9.00
C TYR A 21 13.91 -11.47 -9.45
N PRO A 22 13.15 -11.65 -10.55
CA PRO A 22 11.77 -11.24 -10.48
C PRO A 22 11.18 -12.04 -9.31
N VAL A 23 10.84 -11.39 -8.19
CA VAL A 23 10.11 -12.05 -7.09
C VAL A 23 8.98 -12.86 -7.73
N GLY A 24 8.98 -14.18 -7.51
CA GLY A 24 8.40 -15.17 -8.40
C GLY A 24 6.97 -14.86 -8.83
N GLY A 25 6.72 -14.93 -10.15
CA GLY A 25 5.39 -14.73 -10.75
C GLY A 25 5.23 -13.48 -11.62
N GLY A 26 6.23 -12.59 -11.68
CA GLY A 26 6.09 -11.37 -12.47
C GLY A 26 7.04 -10.22 -12.14
N GLY A 27 7.92 -10.38 -11.16
CA GLY A 27 9.00 -9.44 -10.89
C GLY A 27 8.53 -8.06 -10.46
N ALA A 28 8.08 -7.96 -9.21
CA ALA A 28 7.94 -6.67 -8.56
C ALA A 28 9.29 -5.93 -8.56
N ALA A 29 9.34 -4.75 -9.17
CA ALA A 29 10.50 -3.86 -9.03
C ALA A 29 10.65 -3.47 -7.56
N VAL A 30 11.88 -3.21 -7.09
CA VAL A 30 12.09 -2.77 -5.69
C VAL A 30 11.36 -1.46 -5.40
N GLY A 31 11.10 -0.63 -6.43
CA GLY A 31 10.19 0.52 -6.37
C GLY A 31 8.78 0.18 -5.87
N ALA A 32 8.22 -0.96 -6.30
CA ALA A 32 6.90 -1.42 -5.87
C ALA A 32 6.90 -1.96 -4.44
N LEU A 33 8.05 -2.42 -3.94
CA LEU A 33 8.21 -2.86 -2.54
C LEU A 33 8.34 -1.67 -1.61
N VAL A 34 9.17 -0.68 -1.95
CA VAL A 34 9.29 0.55 -1.14
C VAL A 34 8.01 1.40 -1.21
N SER A 35 7.20 1.26 -2.26
CA SER A 35 5.87 1.86 -2.31
C SER A 35 4.84 1.18 -1.38
N GLN A 36 5.21 0.09 -0.71
CA GLN A 36 4.40 -0.46 0.38
C GLN A 36 4.80 0.11 1.75
N LEU A 37 5.74 1.05 1.81
CA LEU A 37 6.23 1.63 3.06
C LEU A 37 5.73 3.08 3.20
N PRO A 38 4.70 3.35 4.02
CA PRO A 38 4.12 4.69 4.14
C PRO A 38 5.14 5.79 4.45
N GLU A 39 6.10 5.57 5.35
CA GLU A 39 7.12 6.57 5.70
C GLU A 39 8.00 6.94 4.52
N PHE A 40 8.37 5.95 3.69
CA PHE A 40 9.17 6.20 2.50
C PHE A 40 8.43 7.11 1.52
N GLN A 41 7.12 6.97 1.44
CA GLN A 41 6.27 7.76 0.55
C GLN A 41 6.04 9.16 1.06
N TYR A 42 5.89 9.32 2.36
CA TYR A 42 5.78 10.64 2.97
C TYR A 42 7.07 11.44 2.77
N GLU A 43 8.23 10.80 2.86
CA GLU A 43 9.53 11.47 2.72
C GLU A 43 9.91 11.72 1.25
N PHE A 44 9.76 10.71 0.39
CA PHE A 44 10.31 10.75 -0.97
C PHE A 44 9.27 10.76 -2.10
N GLY A 45 7.98 10.68 -1.74
CA GLY A 45 6.89 10.58 -2.70
C GLY A 45 6.77 9.21 -3.36
N VAL A 46 5.99 9.17 -4.45
CA VAL A 46 5.78 7.96 -5.25
C VAL A 46 7.02 7.65 -6.09
N VAL A 47 7.52 6.42 -6.00
CA VAL A 47 8.66 5.92 -6.81
C VAL A 47 8.13 5.20 -8.05
N GLY A 48 8.72 5.48 -9.21
CA GLY A 48 8.45 4.70 -10.44
C GLY A 48 7.01 4.73 -10.96
N GLY A 49 6.16 5.64 -10.45
CA GLY A 49 4.73 5.64 -10.74
C GLY A 49 3.94 4.54 -10.02
N GLU A 50 4.54 3.89 -9.03
CA GLU A 50 3.88 2.86 -8.23
C GLU A 50 2.83 3.45 -7.29
N LEU A 51 1.76 2.69 -7.05
CA LEU A 51 0.70 3.19 -6.18
C LEU A 51 1.11 3.18 -4.71
N PRO A 52 0.74 4.22 -3.95
CA PRO A 52 1.03 4.29 -2.52
C PRO A 52 -0.02 3.64 -1.64
N ALA A 53 0.34 3.37 -0.39
CA ALA A 53 -0.64 2.99 0.63
C ALA A 53 -1.57 4.18 0.93
N LEU A 54 -2.87 3.92 1.07
CA LEU A 54 -3.87 4.96 1.34
C LEU A 54 -4.23 4.97 2.82
N SER A 55 -4.13 6.12 3.46
CA SER A 55 -4.70 6.35 4.79
C SER A 55 -6.13 6.85 4.64
N LEU A 56 -7.11 6.08 5.14
CA LEU A 56 -8.51 6.49 5.16
C LEU A 56 -8.98 6.73 6.59
N HIS A 57 -9.73 7.82 6.79
CA HIS A 57 -10.40 8.07 8.05
C HIS A 57 -11.64 7.18 8.25
N GLY A 58 -12.21 6.64 7.17
CA GLY A 58 -13.46 5.88 7.19
C GLY A 58 -14.70 6.78 7.20
N ILE A 59 -15.87 6.18 7.39
CA ILE A 59 -17.16 6.88 7.43
C ILE A 59 -17.57 7.04 8.89
N SER A 60 -17.66 8.29 9.36
CA SER A 60 -18.14 8.57 10.71
C SER A 60 -19.62 8.24 10.82
N ALA A 61 -20.03 7.58 11.91
CA ALA A 61 -21.44 7.38 12.18
C ALA A 61 -21.76 7.61 13.66
N GLN A 62 -22.81 8.42 13.90
CA GLN A 62 -23.30 8.69 15.26
C GLN A 62 -24.01 7.48 15.89
N VAL A 63 -24.37 6.47 15.08
CA VAL A 63 -25.04 5.24 15.51
C VAL A 63 -24.39 4.02 14.83
N PRO A 64 -24.45 2.81 15.43
CA PRO A 64 -23.80 1.60 14.89
C PRO A 64 -24.41 1.08 13.57
N GLN A 65 -25.40 1.75 13.01
CA GLN A 65 -26.08 1.36 11.77
C GLN A 65 -25.93 2.46 10.73
N LEU A 66 -25.27 2.11 9.62
CA LEU A 66 -25.16 2.94 8.43
C LEU A 66 -25.98 2.28 7.31
N PRO A 67 -27.06 2.90 6.82
CA PRO A 67 -27.84 2.35 5.73
C PRO A 67 -27.03 2.44 4.42
N PRO A 68 -26.94 1.35 3.64
CA PRO A 68 -26.43 1.44 2.28
C PRO A 68 -27.46 2.07 1.32
N PRO A 69 -27.04 2.69 0.22
CA PRO A 69 -25.64 2.92 -0.16
C PRO A 69 -24.97 3.98 0.71
N ALA A 70 -23.73 3.72 1.11
CA ALA A 70 -22.89 4.66 1.83
C ALA A 70 -21.80 5.24 0.92
N GLY A 71 -21.44 6.51 1.13
CA GLY A 71 -20.34 7.17 0.42
C GLY A 71 -19.04 7.05 1.20
N LEU A 72 -18.02 6.49 0.57
CA LEU A 72 -16.65 6.43 1.09
C LEU A 72 -15.78 7.43 0.34
N ASP A 73 -15.31 8.46 1.05
CA ASP A 73 -14.37 9.43 0.50
C ASP A 73 -12.97 8.81 0.38
N VAL A 74 -12.44 8.78 -0.84
CA VAL A 74 -11.12 8.23 -1.14
C VAL A 74 -10.34 9.19 -2.02
N THR A 75 -9.12 9.56 -1.60
CA THR A 75 -8.17 10.28 -2.45
C THR A 75 -7.35 9.29 -3.27
N LEU A 76 -7.64 9.19 -4.56
CA LEU A 76 -6.96 8.28 -5.48
C LEU A 76 -5.69 8.91 -6.06
N PRO A 77 -4.52 8.27 -5.90
CA PRO A 77 -3.25 8.76 -6.42
C PRO A 77 -3.24 8.79 -7.95
N GLY A 78 -2.65 9.86 -8.52
CA GLY A 78 -2.55 10.02 -9.98
C GLY A 78 -3.85 10.43 -10.68
N VAL A 79 -4.94 10.61 -9.92
CA VAL A 79 -6.22 11.11 -10.43
C VAL A 79 -6.34 12.61 -10.10
N THR A 80 -6.77 13.38 -11.09
CA THR A 80 -7.26 14.75 -10.89
C THR A 80 -8.68 14.81 -11.42
N LEU A 81 -9.65 14.94 -10.51
CA LEU A 81 -11.06 14.92 -10.84
C LEU A 81 -11.45 16.17 -11.63
N THR A 82 -12.01 15.97 -12.82
CA THR A 82 -12.59 16.99 -13.70
C THR A 82 -13.98 16.55 -14.15
N SER A 83 -14.71 17.43 -14.86
CA SER A 83 -16.00 17.09 -15.45
C SER A 83 -15.92 16.03 -16.55
N GLU A 84 -14.73 15.77 -17.09
CA GLU A 84 -14.49 14.76 -18.13
C GLU A 84 -14.05 13.41 -17.53
N THR A 85 -13.74 13.36 -16.24
CA THR A 85 -13.31 12.13 -15.56
C THR A 85 -14.41 11.08 -15.62
N THR A 86 -14.05 9.90 -16.09
CA THR A 86 -15.00 8.80 -16.32
C THR A 86 -15.04 7.83 -15.14
N ALA A 87 -16.14 7.09 -15.02
CA ALA A 87 -16.24 6.02 -14.03
C ALA A 87 -15.15 4.95 -14.23
N ASP A 88 -14.84 4.61 -15.49
CA ASP A 88 -13.83 3.61 -15.85
C ASP A 88 -12.40 4.05 -15.47
N GLU A 89 -12.10 5.35 -15.50
CA GLU A 89 -10.83 5.89 -14.99
C GLU A 89 -10.69 5.66 -13.49
N ILE A 90 -11.75 5.92 -12.73
CA ILE A 90 -11.77 5.72 -11.29
C ILE A 90 -11.66 4.24 -10.95
N SER A 91 -12.46 3.39 -11.59
CA SER A 91 -12.43 1.93 -11.39
C SER A 91 -11.06 1.35 -11.69
N ARG A 92 -10.39 1.75 -12.77
CA ARG A 92 -9.03 1.27 -13.09
C ARG A 92 -8.00 1.53 -12.00
N VAL A 93 -8.12 2.65 -11.27
CA VAL A 93 -7.20 2.98 -10.18
C VAL A 93 -7.64 2.29 -8.87
N SER A 94 -8.93 2.31 -8.55
CA SER A 94 -9.44 1.69 -7.31
C SER A 94 -9.30 0.17 -7.32
N GLU A 95 -9.42 -0.49 -8.46
CA GLU A 95 -9.22 -1.94 -8.62
C GLU A 95 -7.80 -2.41 -8.27
N ARG A 96 -6.81 -1.52 -8.32
CA ARG A 96 -5.46 -1.84 -7.86
C ARG A 96 -5.35 -1.94 -6.33
N TYR A 97 -6.37 -1.51 -5.60
CA TYR A 97 -6.49 -1.64 -4.16
C TYR A 97 -7.56 -2.69 -3.82
N PRO A 98 -7.18 -3.86 -3.27
CA PRO A 98 -8.13 -4.95 -3.01
C PRO A 98 -9.35 -4.54 -2.18
N ALA A 99 -9.15 -3.72 -1.14
CA ALA A 99 -10.24 -3.21 -0.29
C ALA A 99 -11.24 -2.31 -1.03
N LEU A 100 -10.81 -1.63 -2.10
CA LEU A 100 -11.64 -0.72 -2.89
C LEU A 100 -12.19 -1.37 -4.18
N GLY A 101 -11.61 -2.50 -4.59
CA GLY A 101 -11.96 -3.19 -5.84
C GLY A 101 -13.45 -3.47 -5.94
N GLY A 102 -14.03 -3.21 -7.12
CA GLY A 102 -15.46 -3.41 -7.38
C GLY A 102 -16.41 -2.44 -6.65
N LEU A 103 -15.90 -1.41 -5.95
CA LEU A 103 -16.76 -0.29 -5.52
C LEU A 103 -16.90 0.69 -6.69
N PRO A 104 -18.11 0.90 -7.22
CA PRO A 104 -18.29 1.89 -8.27
C PRO A 104 -18.13 3.31 -7.71
N PRO A 105 -17.64 4.27 -8.52
CA PRO A 105 -17.73 5.68 -8.16
C PRO A 105 -19.20 6.11 -8.09
N TRP A 106 -19.50 7.00 -7.15
CA TRP A 106 -20.82 7.60 -7.06
C TRP A 106 -21.02 8.58 -8.23
N ILE A 107 -22.06 8.37 -9.02
CA ILE A 107 -22.38 9.22 -10.18
C ILE A 107 -23.49 10.20 -9.82
N GLY A 108 -23.24 11.48 -10.05
CA GLY A 108 -24.20 12.56 -9.89
C GLY A 108 -25.35 12.47 -10.90
N SER A 109 -26.44 13.19 -10.64
CA SER A 109 -27.59 13.24 -11.56
C SER A 109 -27.26 13.83 -12.93
N ASP A 110 -26.16 14.59 -13.03
CA ASP A 110 -25.62 15.17 -14.26
C ASP A 110 -24.68 14.22 -15.02
N GLY A 111 -24.48 13.00 -14.52
CA GLY A 111 -23.59 12.00 -15.10
C GLY A 111 -22.12 12.16 -14.73
N THR A 112 -21.77 13.11 -13.86
CA THR A 112 -20.39 13.33 -13.42
C THR A 112 -20.02 12.45 -12.22
N VAL A 113 -18.74 12.10 -12.08
CA VAL A 113 -18.24 11.42 -10.88
C VAL A 113 -18.25 12.41 -9.71
N LEU A 114 -18.87 12.02 -8.59
CA LEU A 114 -18.89 12.83 -7.37
C LEU A 114 -17.54 12.78 -6.63
N GLY A 115 -17.13 13.94 -6.12
CA GLY A 115 -15.89 14.11 -5.39
C GLY A 115 -15.50 15.58 -5.28
N SER A 116 -14.23 15.83 -4.99
CA SER A 116 -13.68 17.18 -4.90
C SER A 116 -12.90 17.52 -6.17
N VAL A 117 -13.50 18.39 -7.01
CA VAL A 117 -12.91 18.84 -8.29
C VAL A 117 -11.52 19.45 -8.08
N GLY A 118 -10.61 19.16 -9.00
CA GLY A 118 -9.21 19.62 -8.93
C GLY A 118 -8.34 18.85 -7.93
N THR A 119 -8.90 17.82 -7.29
CA THR A 119 -8.18 16.90 -6.41
C THR A 119 -8.37 15.46 -6.89
N GLY A 120 -7.67 14.50 -6.28
CA GLY A 120 -7.91 13.06 -6.51
C GLY A 120 -9.05 12.47 -5.66
N THR A 121 -9.77 13.28 -4.88
CA THR A 121 -10.80 12.78 -3.97
C THR A 121 -12.10 12.49 -4.71
N VAL A 122 -12.54 11.24 -4.65
CA VAL A 122 -13.79 10.72 -5.20
C VAL A 122 -14.62 10.04 -4.11
N ILE A 123 -15.92 9.94 -4.33
CA ILE A 123 -16.82 9.18 -3.47
C ILE A 123 -17.06 7.82 -4.11
N LEU A 124 -16.67 6.74 -3.42
CA LEU A 124 -17.00 5.37 -3.83
C LEU A 124 -18.28 4.92 -3.13
N GLN A 125 -19.16 4.27 -3.88
CA GLN A 125 -20.43 3.78 -3.37
C GLN A 125 -20.25 2.39 -2.74
N VAL A 126 -20.70 2.27 -1.50
CA VAL A 126 -20.69 1.02 -0.75
C VAL A 126 -22.12 0.54 -0.56
N ASP A 127 -22.53 -0.41 -1.40
CA ASP A 127 -23.90 -0.97 -1.41
C ASP A 127 -24.12 -2.06 -0.38
N ASP A 128 -23.05 -2.70 0.07
CA ASP A 128 -23.10 -3.82 0.99
C ASP A 128 -22.38 -3.49 2.31
N ARG A 129 -23.10 -3.68 3.41
CA ARG A 129 -22.59 -3.45 4.77
C ARG A 129 -21.44 -4.41 5.11
N GLU A 130 -21.41 -5.61 4.52
CA GLU A 130 -20.35 -6.60 4.74
C GLU A 130 -18.98 -6.11 4.26
N ARG A 131 -18.95 -5.11 3.36
CA ARG A 131 -17.71 -4.47 2.91
C ARG A 131 -17.12 -3.47 3.91
N LEU A 132 -17.78 -3.27 5.05
CA LEU A 132 -17.38 -2.30 6.06
C LEU A 132 -17.28 -2.95 7.45
N ALA A 133 -16.16 -2.79 8.12
CA ALA A 133 -15.98 -3.12 9.54
C ALA A 133 -16.27 -1.89 10.41
N PHE A 134 -16.89 -2.09 11.58
CA PHE A 134 -17.12 -1.02 12.56
C PHE A 134 -16.15 -1.14 13.73
N ASP A 135 -15.40 -0.08 14.02
CA ASP A 135 -14.42 -0.07 15.12
C ASP A 135 -14.92 0.61 16.40
N GLY A 136 -16.22 0.94 16.46
CA GLY A 136 -16.83 1.65 17.58
C GLY A 136 -17.12 3.13 17.30
N ALA A 137 -16.41 3.74 16.34
CA ALA A 137 -16.63 5.14 15.96
C ALA A 137 -16.72 5.34 14.44
N TRP A 138 -16.05 4.50 13.66
CA TRP A 138 -15.94 4.62 12.21
C TRP A 138 -16.31 3.31 11.54
N PHE A 139 -16.98 3.42 10.40
CA PHE A 139 -17.03 2.33 9.43
C PHE A 139 -15.84 2.44 8.49
N LYS A 140 -15.05 1.38 8.43
CA LYS A 140 -13.85 1.28 7.61
C LYS A 140 -14.00 0.16 6.58
N PRO A 141 -13.46 0.30 5.37
CA PRO A 141 -13.42 -0.80 4.42
C PRO A 141 -12.82 -2.07 5.02
N VAL A 142 -13.44 -3.22 4.74
CA VAL A 142 -12.80 -4.51 5.00
C VAL A 142 -11.58 -4.64 4.09
N GLY A 143 -10.52 -5.28 4.61
CA GLY A 143 -9.23 -5.40 3.90
C GLY A 143 -8.26 -4.24 4.15
N MET A 144 -8.57 -3.32 5.06
CA MET A 144 -7.55 -2.42 5.61
C MET A 144 -6.57 -3.23 6.47
N ARG A 145 -5.28 -2.90 6.40
CA ARG A 145 -4.23 -3.50 7.24
C ARG A 145 -3.68 -2.49 8.23
N ARG A 146 -3.29 -3.01 9.39
CA ARG A 146 -2.60 -2.23 10.40
C ARG A 146 -1.14 -2.05 10.00
N TYR A 147 -0.65 -0.84 10.17
CA TYR A 147 0.75 -0.49 10.02
C TYR A 147 1.09 0.54 11.07
N ARG A 148 1.88 0.14 12.07
CA ARG A 148 2.33 1.04 13.15
C ARG A 148 1.17 1.79 13.79
N ARG A 149 0.13 1.02 14.12
CA ARG A 149 -1.10 1.42 14.82
C ARG A 149 -2.06 2.27 14.01
N HIS A 150 -1.80 2.43 12.72
CA HIS A 150 -2.66 3.12 11.79
C HIS A 150 -3.22 2.15 10.74
N SER A 151 -4.45 2.37 10.29
CA SER A 151 -5.07 1.54 9.27
C SER A 151 -4.81 2.12 7.89
N PHE A 152 -4.31 1.29 6.99
CA PHE A 152 -4.03 1.65 5.60
C PHE A 152 -4.69 0.67 4.63
N ILE A 153 -4.92 1.12 3.41
CA ILE A 153 -5.22 0.26 2.27
C ILE A 153 -3.96 0.16 1.41
N PHE A 154 -3.48 -1.05 1.21
CA PHE A 154 -2.31 -1.31 0.39
C PHE A 154 -2.72 -1.68 -1.05
N PRO A 155 -2.00 -1.21 -2.07
CA PRO A 155 -2.22 -1.64 -3.43
C PRO A 155 -1.64 -3.04 -3.66
N ARG A 156 -2.19 -3.77 -4.63
CA ARG A 156 -1.55 -4.97 -5.17
C ARG A 156 -0.22 -4.61 -5.78
N ILE A 157 0.78 -5.45 -5.53
CA ILE A 157 2.03 -5.44 -6.26
C ILE A 157 1.85 -6.29 -7.52
N ALA A 158 2.40 -5.83 -8.65
CA ALA A 158 2.28 -6.54 -9.92
C ALA A 158 2.76 -8.00 -9.81
N GLY A 159 1.92 -8.94 -10.24
CA GLY A 159 2.17 -10.37 -10.15
C GLY A 159 1.65 -11.04 -8.87
N LEU A 160 1.05 -10.29 -7.94
CA LEU A 160 0.35 -10.82 -6.77
C LEU A 160 -1.15 -10.53 -6.87
N ASP A 161 -1.96 -11.52 -6.51
CA ASP A 161 -3.42 -11.41 -6.46
C ASP A 161 -3.91 -10.67 -5.20
N GLU A 162 -3.07 -10.61 -4.17
CA GLU A 162 -3.33 -9.97 -2.87
C GLU A 162 -2.26 -8.91 -2.56
N GLU A 163 -2.60 -7.98 -1.67
CA GLU A 163 -1.61 -7.05 -1.12
C GLU A 163 -0.61 -7.76 -0.19
N LEU A 164 0.65 -7.31 -0.20
CA LEU A 164 1.64 -7.83 0.74
C LEU A 164 1.37 -7.34 2.15
N HIS A 165 1.58 -8.24 3.12
CA HIS A 165 1.60 -7.82 4.53
C HIS A 165 2.77 -6.83 4.75
N PRO A 166 2.59 -5.72 5.49
CA PRO A 166 3.66 -4.73 5.62
C PRO A 166 4.97 -5.26 6.21
N LEU A 167 4.89 -6.23 7.14
CA LEU A 167 6.06 -6.94 7.66
C LEU A 167 6.80 -7.74 6.56
N GLN A 168 6.07 -8.34 5.61
CA GLN A 168 6.67 -9.03 4.47
C GLN A 168 7.33 -8.04 3.52
N SER A 169 6.71 -6.87 3.28
CA SER A 169 7.30 -5.79 2.49
C SER A 169 8.64 -5.35 3.07
N TRP A 170 8.71 -5.09 4.38
CA TRP A 170 9.96 -4.76 5.06
C TRP A 170 11.00 -5.88 4.96
N TRP A 171 10.60 -7.14 5.16
CA TRP A 171 11.51 -8.27 5.04
C TRP A 171 12.12 -8.37 3.64
N LEU A 172 11.32 -8.20 2.59
CA LEU A 172 11.79 -8.23 1.20
C LEU A 172 12.75 -7.07 0.91
N VAL A 173 12.44 -5.86 1.39
CA VAL A 173 13.33 -4.69 1.23
C VAL A 173 14.67 -4.92 1.94
N LEU A 174 14.66 -5.36 3.20
CA LEU A 174 15.88 -5.63 3.95
C LEU A 174 16.67 -6.80 3.38
N HIS A 175 15.98 -7.83 2.88
CA HIS A 175 16.60 -8.96 2.19
C HIS A 175 17.30 -8.51 0.91
N ALA A 176 16.64 -7.67 0.11
CA ALA A 176 17.19 -7.09 -1.11
C ALA A 176 18.46 -6.27 -0.82
N LEU A 177 18.41 -5.40 0.20
CA LEU A 177 19.57 -4.63 0.66
C LEU A 177 20.70 -5.55 1.17
N SER A 178 20.37 -6.61 1.91
CA SER A 178 21.36 -7.59 2.38
C SER A 178 22.05 -8.30 1.22
N ILE A 179 21.33 -8.73 0.17
CA ILE A 179 21.94 -9.36 -1.01
C ILE A 179 22.88 -8.39 -1.72
N LEU A 180 22.47 -7.13 -1.91
CA LEU A 180 23.32 -6.11 -2.51
C LEU A 180 24.66 -5.95 -1.78
N THR A 181 24.60 -5.84 -0.45
CA THR A 181 25.82 -5.65 0.34
C THR A 181 26.80 -6.82 0.25
N ARG A 182 26.31 -8.04 -0.02
CA ARG A 182 27.10 -9.28 -0.08
C ARG A 182 27.59 -9.64 -1.47
N TYR A 183 26.78 -9.44 -2.49
CA TYR A 183 27.00 -10.09 -3.80
C TYR A 183 27.28 -9.11 -4.95
N ALA A 184 27.17 -7.80 -4.73
CA ALA A 184 27.39 -6.80 -5.76
C ALA A 184 28.45 -5.75 -5.34
N PRO A 185 29.73 -6.13 -5.19
CA PRO A 185 30.79 -5.23 -4.70
C PRO A 185 31.05 -4.03 -5.63
N ASP A 186 30.87 -4.18 -6.94
CA ASP A 186 31.02 -3.09 -7.90
C ASP A 186 29.85 -2.08 -7.82
N VAL A 187 28.63 -2.60 -7.63
CA VAL A 187 27.42 -1.78 -7.37
C VAL A 187 27.53 -1.09 -6.02
N ARG A 188 28.04 -1.78 -4.99
CA ARG A 188 28.32 -1.21 -3.67
C ARG A 188 29.30 -0.05 -3.77
N THR A 189 30.34 -0.19 -4.58
CA THR A 189 31.31 0.89 -4.80
C THR A 189 30.64 2.05 -5.54
N GLN A 190 29.82 1.82 -6.56
CA GLN A 190 29.06 2.89 -7.21
C GLN A 190 28.07 3.58 -6.25
N MET A 191 27.25 2.83 -5.51
CA MET A 191 26.30 3.37 -4.52
C MET A 191 27.00 4.20 -3.43
N LEU A 192 28.19 3.79 -2.99
CA LEU A 192 28.97 4.51 -1.96
C LEU A 192 29.85 5.64 -2.53
N THR A 193 30.27 5.56 -3.80
CA THR A 193 31.06 6.61 -4.48
C THR A 193 30.17 7.74 -4.99
N ILE A 194 28.86 7.47 -5.15
CA ILE A 194 27.81 8.47 -5.33
C ILE A 194 27.49 9.12 -3.95
N SER A 195 28.53 9.40 -3.16
CA SER A 195 28.47 9.93 -1.79
C SER A 195 27.93 11.38 -1.68
N GLU A 196 27.28 11.90 -2.72
CA GLU A 196 26.57 13.19 -2.72
C GLU A 196 25.16 13.11 -3.34
N SER A 197 24.63 11.94 -3.72
CA SER A 197 23.36 11.86 -4.46
C SER A 197 22.23 11.17 -3.70
N ARG A 198 21.02 11.67 -3.99
CA ARG A 198 19.66 11.32 -3.56
C ARG A 198 19.39 9.86 -3.14
N ASP A 199 20.14 8.89 -3.66
CA ASP A 199 19.92 7.47 -3.40
C ASP A 199 20.54 6.98 -2.08
N ALA A 200 21.68 7.54 -1.65
CA ALA A 200 22.29 7.20 -0.37
C ALA A 200 21.36 7.60 0.80
N SER A 201 20.78 8.80 0.73
CA SER A 201 19.82 9.29 1.71
C SER A 201 18.56 8.42 1.80
N ARG A 202 18.10 7.83 0.68
CA ARG A 202 16.95 6.91 0.66
C ARG A 202 17.26 5.58 1.33
N ILE A 203 18.44 5.01 1.09
CA ILE A 203 18.88 3.77 1.77
C ILE A 203 19.06 4.03 3.26
N GLU A 204 19.73 5.11 3.63
CA GLU A 204 19.92 5.50 5.03
C GLU A 204 18.57 5.66 5.74
N PHE A 205 17.64 6.39 5.13
CA PHE A 205 16.28 6.52 5.64
C PHE A 205 15.58 5.18 5.82
N LEU A 206 15.66 4.27 4.84
CA LEU A 206 15.05 2.95 4.94
C LEU A 206 15.64 2.13 6.10
N LEU A 207 16.97 2.14 6.26
CA LEU A 207 17.65 1.42 7.32
C LEU A 207 17.34 2.02 8.70
N ASP A 208 17.32 3.34 8.82
CA ASP A 208 16.98 4.04 10.07
C ASP A 208 15.51 3.79 10.45
N THR A 209 14.60 3.90 9.48
CA THR A 209 13.17 3.63 9.68
C THR A 209 12.95 2.17 10.10
N ALA A 210 13.66 1.22 9.49
CA ALA A 210 13.54 -0.21 9.81
C ALA A 210 13.82 -0.51 11.29
N LEU A 211 14.74 0.23 11.93
CA LEU A 211 15.07 0.05 13.35
C LEU A 211 13.87 0.28 14.27
N SER A 212 12.90 1.09 13.86
CA SER A 212 11.67 1.35 14.62
C SER A 212 10.45 0.63 14.05
N ALA A 213 10.29 0.60 12.72
CA ALA A 213 9.12 0.04 12.06
C ALA A 213 9.03 -1.48 12.22
N VAL A 214 10.13 -2.21 12.01
CA VAL A 214 10.09 -3.68 12.03
C VAL A 214 9.75 -4.24 13.42
N PRO A 215 10.38 -3.79 14.53
CA PRO A 215 10.00 -4.26 15.86
C PRO A 215 8.54 -3.96 16.21
N GLU A 216 8.03 -2.79 15.82
CA GLU A 216 6.64 -2.43 16.04
C GLU A 216 5.69 -3.34 15.27
N LEU A 217 5.97 -3.60 13.99
CA LEU A 217 5.16 -4.51 13.16
C LEU A 217 5.18 -5.95 13.69
N ILE A 218 6.32 -6.42 14.22
CA ILE A 218 6.39 -7.74 14.86
C ILE A 218 5.49 -7.77 16.11
N ALA A 219 5.53 -6.74 16.94
CA ALA A 219 4.67 -6.65 18.11
C ALA A 219 3.18 -6.61 17.72
N GLU A 220 2.82 -5.87 16.67
CA GLU A 220 1.44 -5.83 16.18
C GLU A 220 0.95 -7.19 15.71
N VAL A 221 1.75 -7.92 14.91
CA VAL A 221 1.38 -9.27 14.46
C VAL A 221 1.22 -10.22 15.65
N ILE A 222 2.14 -10.18 16.63
CA ILE A 222 2.02 -11.02 17.83
C ILE A 222 0.74 -10.68 18.60
N ASP A 223 0.42 -9.39 18.78
CA ASP A 223 -0.80 -8.96 19.47
C ASP A 223 -2.07 -9.42 18.73
N GLU A 224 -2.06 -9.40 17.39
CA GLU A 224 -3.16 -9.87 16.55
C GLU A 224 -3.38 -11.39 16.68
N GLU A 225 -2.31 -12.19 16.62
CA GLU A 225 -2.39 -13.65 16.78
C GLU A 225 -2.84 -14.05 18.19
N LEU A 226 -2.33 -13.39 19.23
CA LEU A 226 -2.74 -13.66 20.62
C LEU A 226 -4.23 -13.32 20.87
N GLN A 227 -4.76 -12.31 20.18
CA GLN A 227 -6.19 -11.99 20.24
C GLN A 227 -7.05 -13.05 19.54
N GLN A 228 -6.57 -13.61 18.43
CA GLN A 228 -7.26 -14.68 17.71
C GLN A 228 -7.31 -15.97 18.55
N GLU A 229 -6.19 -16.40 19.13
CA GLU A 229 -6.14 -17.59 19.99
C GLU A 229 -7.02 -17.44 21.25
N GLY A 230 -7.04 -16.25 21.85
CA GLY A 230 -7.91 -15.96 23.00
C GLY A 230 -9.40 -16.00 22.66
N PHE A 231 -9.77 -15.60 21.45
CA PHE A 231 -11.15 -15.68 20.95
C PHE A 231 -11.56 -17.15 20.72
N GLU A 232 -10.73 -17.94 20.04
CA GLU A 232 -11.01 -19.37 19.76
C GLU A 232 -11.12 -20.21 21.04
N ALA A 233 -10.26 -19.96 22.03
CA ALA A 233 -10.33 -20.65 23.32
C ALA A 233 -11.67 -20.35 24.04
N SER A 234 -12.14 -19.10 23.99
CA SER A 234 -13.40 -18.68 24.61
C SER A 234 -14.65 -19.26 23.93
N GLU A 235 -14.58 -19.54 22.63
CA GLU A 235 -15.67 -20.16 21.87
C GLU A 235 -15.73 -21.69 22.12
N SER A 236 -14.58 -22.31 22.39
CA SER A 236 -14.50 -23.75 22.72
C SER A 236 -15.04 -24.12 24.10
N ASP A 237 -14.90 -23.25 25.10
CA ASP A 237 -15.43 -23.45 26.46
C ASP A 237 -16.94 -23.16 26.56
N ALA A 238 -17.53 -22.56 25.52
CA ALA A 238 -18.96 -22.24 25.45
C ALA A 238 -19.81 -23.30 24.71
N SER A 239 -19.18 -24.35 24.17
CA SER A 239 -19.81 -25.48 23.46
C SER A 239 -19.84 -26.76 24.31
#